data_AF-A0A3C1D0D7-F1
#
_entry.id   AF-A0A3C1D0D7-F1
#
_cell.length_a   1.000
_cell.length_b   1.000
_cell.length_c   1.000
_cell.angle_alpha   90.00
_cell.angle_beta   90.00
_cell.angle_gamma   90.00
#
_symmetry.space_group_name_H-M   'P 1'
#
loop_
_entity.id
_entity.type
_entity.pdbx_description
1 polymer ?
#
loop_
_entity_poly.entity_id
_entity_poly.type
_entity_poly.pdbx_seq_one_letter_code
_entity_poly.pdbx_strand_id
1 'polypeptide(L)'
;MLNKYGGNLTDSEAAAKVARVEKIYPVVRLLSAEQINNEHNCLFFGDQCPCLRQVCLKVLGGSDEVSERLTGDGIEYCASARPVTVEGERRVLLVARPVNEQEVADEEAAYTDVVTGVRNRRYFDERLRTHHVSGGVAIVDLDDFKMVNDAYGHRAGDLVLGVVAAVIRDNIHSTDLLVRYDCDEFVVVMPDIAPDDFARRLRHVSEAIRSAVVPGNEEIDLSACASGVRVSGETIEEGVHRAATLLNRAKIRRGTVVTDADASETIRSQKPWC
;
A
#
# COMPACT_ATOMS: atom_id res chain seq x y z
N MET A 1 -6.56 -26.06 7.76
CA MET A 1 -6.38 -27.30 6.99
C MET A 1 -7.74 -27.91 6.64
N LEU A 2 -8.36 -27.48 5.53
CA LEU A 2 -9.54 -28.15 4.97
C LEU A 2 -9.08 -29.10 3.86
N ASN A 3 -9.56 -30.32 3.94
CA ASN A 3 -9.04 -31.51 3.28
C ASN A 3 -9.11 -31.44 1.73
N LYS A 4 -8.06 -31.94 1.05
CA LYS A 4 -7.99 -32.14 -0.40
C LYS A 4 -9.00 -33.21 -0.85
N TYR A 5 -10.27 -32.85 -1.03
CA TYR A 5 -11.26 -33.73 -1.67
C TYR A 5 -11.67 -33.14 -3.01
N GLY A 6 -10.85 -33.41 -4.04
CA GLY A 6 -11.23 -33.31 -5.45
C GLY A 6 -12.02 -34.55 -5.89
N GLY A 7 -13.06 -34.92 -5.14
CA GLY A 7 -13.96 -36.03 -5.45
C GLY A 7 -15.28 -35.51 -6.01
N ASN A 8 -15.84 -36.23 -6.98
CA ASN A 8 -17.21 -36.00 -7.46
C ASN A 8 -18.19 -36.34 -6.32
N LEU A 9 -18.93 -35.34 -5.84
CA LEU A 9 -19.88 -35.48 -4.73
C LEU A 9 -21.26 -35.84 -5.27
N THR A 10 -22.04 -36.58 -4.49
CA THR A 10 -23.49 -36.64 -4.67
C THR A 10 -24.15 -35.35 -4.18
N ASP A 11 -25.39 -35.08 -4.60
CA ASP A 11 -26.16 -33.92 -4.09
C ASP A 11 -26.31 -33.97 -2.55
N SER A 12 -26.50 -35.16 -1.97
CA SER A 12 -26.58 -35.35 -0.52
C SER A 12 -25.27 -34.99 0.19
N GLU A 13 -24.13 -35.44 -0.34
CA GLU A 13 -22.81 -35.09 0.20
C GLU A 13 -22.49 -33.61 0.04
N ALA A 14 -22.89 -33.01 -1.10
CA ALA A 14 -22.75 -31.59 -1.33
C ALA A 14 -23.58 -30.78 -0.33
N ALA A 15 -24.84 -31.16 -0.08
CA ALA A 15 -25.70 -30.53 0.91
C ALA A 15 -25.13 -30.66 2.34
N ALA A 16 -24.66 -31.84 2.72
CA ALA A 16 -24.01 -32.06 4.02
C ALA A 16 -22.74 -31.20 4.18
N LYS A 17 -21.97 -31.02 3.09
CA LYS A 17 -20.79 -30.17 3.06
C LYS A 17 -21.15 -28.69 3.24
N VAL A 18 -22.19 -28.21 2.54
CA VAL A 18 -22.72 -26.84 2.70
C VAL A 18 -23.16 -26.62 4.15
N ALA A 19 -23.98 -27.51 4.70
CA ALA A 19 -24.47 -27.42 6.08
C ALA A 19 -23.35 -27.41 7.13
N ARG A 20 -22.22 -28.07 6.87
CA ARG A 20 -21.04 -28.02 7.76
C ARG A 20 -20.37 -26.65 7.74
N VAL A 21 -20.32 -26.00 6.58
CA VAL A 21 -19.65 -24.72 6.36
C VAL A 21 -20.52 -23.55 6.84
N GLU A 22 -21.85 -23.66 6.76
CA GLU A 22 -22.81 -22.68 7.26
C GLU A 22 -22.71 -22.47 8.78
N LYS A 23 -22.14 -23.42 9.52
CA LYS A 23 -21.83 -23.26 10.94
C LYS A 23 -20.70 -22.26 11.23
N ILE A 24 -19.91 -21.92 10.21
CA ILE A 24 -18.69 -21.11 10.32
C ILE A 24 -18.85 -19.79 9.55
N TYR A 25 -19.49 -19.84 8.38
CA TYR A 25 -19.65 -18.68 7.51
C TYR A 25 -21.12 -18.27 7.45
N PRO A 26 -21.45 -16.98 7.65
CA PRO A 26 -22.81 -16.47 7.51
C PRO A 26 -23.30 -16.54 6.05
N VAL A 27 -22.37 -16.57 5.09
CA VAL A 27 -22.65 -16.70 3.67
C VAL A 27 -22.05 -17.99 3.15
N VAL A 28 -22.91 -18.90 2.69
CA VAL A 28 -22.52 -20.11 1.96
C VAL A 28 -23.46 -20.32 0.78
N ARG A 29 -22.90 -20.53 -0.42
CA ARG A 29 -23.65 -20.85 -1.64
C ARG A 29 -22.94 -21.91 -2.44
N LEU A 30 -23.69 -22.86 -2.96
CA LEU A 30 -23.24 -23.79 -3.98
C LEU A 30 -23.95 -23.45 -5.28
N LEU A 31 -23.20 -22.95 -6.27
CA LEU A 31 -23.75 -22.31 -7.46
C LEU A 31 -23.35 -23.10 -8.71
N SER A 32 -24.31 -23.31 -9.61
CA SER A 32 -24.04 -23.84 -10.95
C SER A 32 -23.43 -22.75 -11.85
N ALA A 33 -22.80 -23.18 -12.95
CA ALA A 33 -22.30 -22.24 -13.96
C ALA A 33 -23.42 -21.39 -14.56
N GLU A 34 -24.61 -21.96 -14.75
CA GLU A 34 -25.79 -21.25 -15.25
C GLU A 34 -26.23 -20.14 -14.30
N GLN A 35 -26.33 -20.43 -12.99
CA GLN A 35 -26.68 -19.43 -11.97
C GLN A 35 -25.67 -18.27 -11.95
N ILE A 36 -24.36 -18.56 -12.03
CA ILE A 36 -23.33 -17.53 -12.02
C ILE A 36 -23.41 -16.65 -13.29
N ASN A 37 -23.67 -17.26 -14.45
CA ASN A 37 -23.71 -16.54 -15.71
C ASN A 37 -24.98 -15.69 -15.88
N ASN A 38 -26.13 -16.19 -15.44
CA ASN A 38 -27.44 -15.57 -15.65
C ASN A 38 -27.86 -14.60 -14.53
N GLU A 39 -27.26 -14.69 -13.34
CA GLU A 39 -27.55 -13.75 -12.25
C GLU A 39 -26.69 -12.48 -12.41
N HIS A 40 -27.32 -11.37 -12.81
CA HIS A 40 -26.65 -10.07 -12.92
C HIS A 40 -26.55 -9.34 -11.58
N ASN A 41 -27.35 -9.75 -10.59
CA ASN A 41 -27.40 -9.22 -9.24
C ASN A 41 -26.59 -10.10 -8.27
N CYS A 42 -26.10 -9.53 -7.18
CA CYS A 42 -25.42 -10.36 -6.17
C CYS A 42 -26.41 -11.32 -5.52
N LEU A 43 -26.03 -12.60 -5.48
CA LEU A 43 -26.74 -13.76 -4.93
C LEU A 43 -27.05 -13.71 -3.41
N PHE A 44 -26.90 -12.55 -2.79
CA PHE A 44 -27.06 -12.30 -1.35
C PHE A 44 -27.86 -11.03 -1.01
N PHE A 45 -27.60 -9.89 -1.68
CA PHE A 45 -28.25 -8.60 -1.33
C PHE A 45 -28.76 -7.80 -2.53
N GLY A 46 -28.83 -8.38 -3.73
CA GLY A 46 -29.20 -7.59 -4.92
C GLY A 46 -28.12 -6.54 -5.25
N ASP A 47 -28.53 -5.29 -5.47
CA ASP A 47 -27.69 -4.23 -6.03
C ASP A 47 -26.70 -3.60 -5.02
N GLN A 48 -26.82 -3.91 -3.71
CA GLN A 48 -26.04 -3.29 -2.62
C GLN A 48 -24.78 -4.07 -2.22
N CYS A 49 -24.56 -5.23 -2.83
CA CYS A 49 -23.50 -6.16 -2.47
C CYS A 49 -22.19 -5.88 -3.23
N PRO A 50 -21.01 -6.07 -2.60
CA PRO A 50 -19.77 -6.13 -3.37
C PRO A 50 -19.81 -7.33 -4.31
N CYS A 51 -19.27 -7.23 -5.53
CA CYS A 51 -19.54 -8.21 -6.60
C CYS A 51 -18.94 -9.63 -6.37
N LEU A 52 -19.51 -10.40 -5.43
CA LEU A 52 -19.20 -11.80 -5.12
C LEU A 52 -19.20 -12.70 -6.38
N ARG A 53 -19.96 -12.30 -7.40
CA ARG A 53 -19.99 -12.91 -8.72
C ARG A 53 -18.62 -12.94 -9.41
N GLN A 54 -17.80 -11.89 -9.29
CA GLN A 54 -16.47 -11.86 -9.92
C GLN A 54 -15.55 -12.93 -9.34
N VAL A 55 -15.62 -13.16 -8.03
CA VAL A 55 -14.89 -14.24 -7.35
C VAL A 55 -15.29 -15.60 -7.91
N CYS A 56 -16.60 -15.83 -8.11
CA CYS A 56 -17.12 -17.06 -8.71
C CYS A 56 -16.72 -17.21 -10.19
N LEU A 57 -16.73 -16.14 -10.98
CA LEU A 57 -16.34 -16.16 -12.39
C LEU A 57 -14.87 -16.54 -12.58
N LYS A 58 -13.96 -16.05 -11.71
CA LYS A 58 -12.55 -16.43 -11.74
C LYS A 58 -12.35 -17.94 -11.53
N VAL A 59 -13.09 -18.53 -10.59
CA VAL A 59 -13.07 -19.97 -10.33
C VAL A 59 -13.66 -20.79 -11.48
N LEU A 60 -14.76 -20.33 -12.08
CA LEU A 60 -15.31 -20.95 -13.30
C LEU A 60 -14.32 -20.89 -14.46
N GLY A 61 -13.57 -19.80 -14.58
CA GLY A 61 -12.54 -19.58 -15.59
C GLY A 61 -11.29 -20.46 -15.44
N GLY A 62 -11.19 -21.26 -14.37
CA GLY A 62 -10.13 -22.25 -14.22
C GLY A 62 -9.32 -22.18 -12.93
N SER A 63 -9.54 -21.19 -12.07
CA SER A 63 -8.81 -21.09 -10.78
C SER A 63 -9.22 -22.17 -9.78
N ASP A 64 -8.25 -22.72 -9.05
CA ASP A 64 -8.45 -23.76 -8.03
C ASP A 64 -9.12 -23.24 -6.75
N GLU A 65 -8.76 -22.04 -6.31
CA GLU A 65 -9.38 -21.32 -5.20
C GLU A 65 -9.09 -19.83 -5.38
N VAL A 66 -10.09 -18.99 -5.12
CA VAL A 66 -9.98 -17.54 -5.21
C VAL A 66 -10.49 -16.97 -3.90
N SER A 67 -9.70 -16.13 -3.24
CA SER A 67 -10.08 -15.41 -2.04
C SER A 67 -9.88 -13.92 -2.24
N GLU A 68 -10.91 -13.12 -2.02
CA GLU A 68 -10.89 -11.67 -2.23
C GLU A 68 -11.53 -10.91 -1.09
N ARG A 69 -11.01 -9.70 -0.83
CA ARG A 69 -11.67 -8.70 0.01
C ARG A 69 -12.57 -7.82 -0.84
N LEU A 70 -13.72 -7.53 -0.27
CA LEU A 70 -14.86 -6.96 -0.95
C LEU A 70 -15.55 -5.96 -0.02
N THR A 71 -15.76 -4.73 -0.47
CA THR A 71 -16.38 -3.68 0.36
C THR A 71 -17.80 -3.37 -0.13
N GLY A 72 -18.79 -3.47 0.75
CA GLY A 72 -20.18 -3.07 0.46
C GLY A 72 -20.86 -2.51 1.69
N ASP A 73 -21.63 -1.42 1.53
CA ASP A 73 -22.31 -0.69 2.61
C ASP A 73 -21.40 -0.34 3.82
N GLY A 74 -20.13 -0.06 3.56
CA GLY A 74 -19.13 0.27 4.59
C GLY A 74 -18.59 -0.92 5.38
N ILE A 75 -18.97 -2.15 5.03
CA ILE A 75 -18.49 -3.38 5.64
C ILE A 75 -17.54 -4.09 4.67
N GLU A 76 -16.36 -4.50 5.15
CA GLU A 76 -15.48 -5.39 4.41
C GLU A 76 -15.87 -6.86 4.60
N TYR A 77 -15.87 -7.61 3.52
CA TYR A 77 -16.10 -9.05 3.49
C TYR A 77 -14.88 -9.77 2.92
N CYS A 78 -14.54 -10.91 3.51
CA CYS A 78 -13.62 -11.86 2.91
C CYS A 78 -14.45 -12.96 2.25
N ALA A 79 -14.35 -13.06 0.92
CA ALA A 79 -15.06 -14.05 0.12
C ALA A 79 -14.08 -15.04 -0.49
N SER A 80 -14.32 -16.34 -0.26
CA SER A 80 -13.57 -17.42 -0.89
C SER A 80 -14.49 -18.25 -1.77
N ALA A 81 -14.06 -18.54 -2.99
CA ALA A 81 -14.72 -19.43 -3.91
C ALA A 81 -13.78 -20.56 -4.33
N ARG A 82 -14.32 -21.77 -4.46
CA ARG A 82 -13.57 -22.93 -4.96
C ARG A 82 -14.48 -23.86 -5.78
N PRO A 83 -13.94 -24.58 -6.77
CA PRO A 83 -14.72 -25.50 -7.57
C PRO A 83 -15.08 -26.73 -6.75
N VAL A 84 -16.26 -27.27 -7.03
CA VAL A 84 -16.77 -28.52 -6.46
C VAL A 84 -17.49 -29.26 -7.58
N THR A 85 -17.14 -30.51 -7.81
CA THR A 85 -17.88 -31.37 -8.75
C THR A 85 -19.01 -32.06 -8.00
N VAL A 86 -20.24 -31.93 -8.49
CA VAL A 86 -21.43 -32.57 -7.94
C VAL A 86 -22.16 -33.30 -9.06
N GLU A 87 -22.33 -34.61 -8.94
CA GLU A 87 -22.96 -35.47 -9.96
C GLU A 87 -22.37 -35.28 -11.37
N GLY A 88 -21.05 -35.05 -11.44
CA GLY A 88 -20.33 -34.80 -12.70
C GLY A 88 -20.39 -33.36 -13.20
N GLU A 89 -21.19 -32.49 -12.59
CA GLU A 89 -21.28 -31.07 -12.93
C GLU A 89 -20.30 -30.23 -12.10
N ARG A 90 -19.61 -29.29 -12.76
CA ARG A 90 -18.75 -28.32 -12.06
C ARG A 90 -19.62 -27.21 -11.47
N ARG A 91 -19.64 -27.11 -10.15
CA ARG A 91 -20.27 -26.05 -9.35
C ARG A 91 -19.19 -25.25 -8.60
N VAL A 92 -19.58 -24.10 -8.05
CA VAL A 92 -18.71 -23.25 -7.22
C VAL A 92 -19.28 -23.18 -5.82
N LEU A 93 -18.47 -23.57 -4.83
CA LEU A 93 -18.78 -23.27 -3.43
C LEU A 93 -18.20 -21.89 -3.10
N LEU A 94 -19.09 -20.92 -2.90
CA LEU A 94 -18.78 -19.59 -2.39
C LEU A 94 -19.04 -19.55 -0.89
N VAL A 95 -18.08 -19.03 -0.14
CA VAL A 95 -18.23 -18.67 1.27
C VAL A 95 -17.87 -17.20 1.45
N ALA A 96 -18.57 -16.49 2.32
CA ALA A 96 -18.15 -15.15 2.72
C ALA A 96 -18.45 -14.90 4.21
N ARG A 97 -17.67 -14.01 4.79
CA ARG A 97 -17.90 -13.48 6.14
C ARG A 97 -17.45 -12.03 6.20
N PRO A 98 -18.03 -11.20 7.08
CA PRO A 98 -17.45 -9.91 7.39
C PRO A 98 -16.02 -10.11 7.92
N VAL A 99 -15.13 -9.21 7.51
CA VAL A 99 -13.82 -9.06 8.15
C VAL A 99 -14.09 -8.47 9.53
N ASN A 100 -13.54 -9.10 10.57
CA ASN A 100 -13.72 -8.57 11.92
C ASN A 100 -12.71 -7.44 12.17
N GLU A 101 -13.02 -6.57 13.12
CA GLU A 101 -12.18 -5.39 13.45
C GLU A 101 -10.75 -5.79 13.83
N GLN A 102 -10.56 -6.94 14.49
CA GLN A 102 -9.24 -7.44 14.86
C GLN A 102 -8.40 -7.79 13.62
N GLU A 103 -8.97 -8.44 12.61
CA GLU A 103 -8.28 -8.76 11.36
C GLU A 103 -7.88 -7.51 10.57
N VAL A 104 -8.74 -6.48 10.60
CA VAL A 104 -8.41 -5.17 10.01
C VAL A 104 -7.27 -4.52 10.79
N ALA A 105 -7.35 -4.49 12.13
CA ALA A 105 -6.33 -3.91 12.99
C ALA A 105 -4.99 -4.63 12.87
N ASP A 106 -5.00 -5.98 12.79
CA ASP A 106 -3.80 -6.79 12.62
C ASP A 106 -3.13 -6.52 11.27
N GLU A 107 -3.91 -6.36 10.20
CA GLU A 107 -3.38 -6.01 8.88
C GLU A 107 -2.85 -4.57 8.84
N GLU A 108 -3.59 -3.61 9.39
CA GLU A 108 -3.14 -2.23 9.51
C GLU A 108 -1.84 -2.14 10.33
N ALA A 109 -1.75 -2.88 11.43
CA ALA A 109 -0.53 -3.00 12.22
C ALA A 109 0.62 -3.67 11.43
N ALA A 110 0.32 -4.69 10.63
CA ALA A 110 1.32 -5.34 9.78
C ALA A 110 1.89 -4.42 8.69
N TYR A 111 1.16 -3.36 8.32
CA TYR A 111 1.55 -2.37 7.31
C TYR A 111 1.95 -1.01 7.87
N THR A 112 2.00 -0.87 9.19
CA THR A 112 2.37 0.37 9.87
C THR A 112 3.72 0.19 10.57
N ASP A 113 4.57 1.21 10.51
CA ASP A 113 5.83 1.24 11.22
C ASP A 113 5.58 1.59 12.69
N VAL A 114 6.05 0.74 13.59
CA VAL A 114 5.75 0.85 15.03
C VAL A 114 6.38 2.07 15.71
N VAL A 115 7.44 2.64 15.12
CA VAL A 115 8.14 3.80 15.68
C VAL A 115 7.50 5.10 15.21
N THR A 116 7.17 5.17 13.93
CA THR A 116 6.76 6.42 13.27
C THR A 116 5.25 6.52 13.03
N GLY A 117 4.51 5.40 13.08
CA GLY A 117 3.08 5.35 12.79
C GLY A 117 2.72 5.54 11.30
N VAL A 118 3.71 5.71 10.41
CA VAL A 118 3.48 5.79 8.96
C VAL A 118 3.48 4.40 8.34
N ARG A 119 3.19 4.29 7.03
CA ARG A 119 3.24 3.00 6.35
C ARG A 119 4.66 2.45 6.38
N ASN A 120 4.81 1.14 6.54
CA ASN A 120 6.12 0.50 6.58
C ASN A 120 6.56 0.01 5.21
N ARG A 121 7.81 -0.47 5.12
CA ARG A 121 8.37 -1.03 3.90
C ARG A 121 7.54 -2.17 3.30
N ARG A 122 6.96 -3.03 4.14
CA ARG A 122 6.11 -4.13 3.68
C ARG A 122 4.89 -3.63 2.92
N TYR A 123 4.26 -2.55 3.38
CA TYR A 123 3.18 -1.90 2.66
C TYR A 123 3.64 -1.39 1.28
N PHE A 124 4.84 -0.80 1.20
CA PHE A 124 5.39 -0.39 -0.09
C PHE A 124 5.53 -1.59 -1.05
N ASP A 125 6.20 -2.65 -0.61
CA ASP A 125 6.53 -3.79 -1.49
C ASP A 125 5.29 -4.57 -1.93
N GLU A 126 4.33 -4.79 -1.02
CA GLU A 126 3.14 -5.60 -1.30
C GLU A 126 2.00 -4.79 -1.91
N ARG A 127 1.88 -3.49 -1.59
CA ARG A 127 0.69 -2.68 -1.94
C ARG A 127 0.97 -1.47 -2.82
N LEU A 128 2.16 -0.88 -2.85
CA LEU A 128 2.38 0.36 -3.61
C LEU A 128 3.27 0.21 -4.83
N ARG A 129 4.33 -0.59 -4.74
CA ARG A 129 5.41 -0.72 -5.72
C ARG A 129 4.96 -0.70 -7.19
N THR A 130 3.91 -1.47 -7.52
CA THR A 130 3.41 -1.68 -8.89
C THR A 130 2.29 -0.71 -9.30
N HIS A 131 1.81 0.14 -8.39
CA HIS A 131 0.79 1.13 -8.72
C HIS A 131 1.36 2.16 -9.68
N HIS A 132 0.58 2.48 -10.70
CA HIS A 132 0.92 3.54 -11.64
C HIS A 132 0.41 4.86 -11.09
N VAL A 133 1.24 5.90 -11.16
CA VAL A 133 0.87 7.23 -10.66
C VAL A 133 1.28 8.30 -11.65
N SER A 134 0.47 9.37 -11.70
CA SER A 134 0.85 10.64 -12.33
C SER A 134 0.99 11.66 -11.21
N GLY A 135 2.17 12.24 -11.03
CA GLY A 135 2.44 13.08 -9.86
C GLY A 135 3.92 13.11 -9.50
N GLY A 136 4.21 13.18 -8.20
CA GLY A 136 5.56 13.25 -7.66
C GLY A 136 5.91 12.04 -6.80
N VAL A 137 7.11 11.51 -6.97
CA VAL A 137 7.71 10.47 -6.11
C VAL A 137 9.02 11.01 -5.56
N ALA A 138 9.19 10.96 -4.24
CA ALA A 138 10.34 11.52 -3.57
C ALA A 138 10.90 10.58 -2.50
N ILE A 139 12.19 10.75 -2.22
CA ILE A 139 12.91 10.12 -1.13
C ILE A 139 13.42 11.21 -0.20
N VAL A 140 13.26 11.01 1.10
CA VAL A 140 13.78 11.86 2.17
C VAL A 140 14.65 10.99 3.06
N ASP A 141 15.91 11.37 3.26
CA ASP A 141 16.93 10.60 3.99
C ASP A 141 17.54 11.51 5.06
N LEU A 142 17.46 11.09 6.33
CA LEU A 142 17.97 11.89 7.43
C LEU A 142 19.50 11.94 7.38
N ASP A 143 20.05 13.14 7.50
CA ASP A 143 21.49 13.33 7.55
C ASP A 143 22.05 12.84 8.89
N ASP A 144 23.13 12.07 8.86
CA ASP A 144 23.91 11.63 10.03
C ASP A 144 23.09 10.86 11.10
N PHE A 145 21.98 10.21 10.74
CA PHE A 145 21.11 9.50 11.70
C PHE A 145 21.84 8.44 12.53
N LYS A 146 22.82 7.74 11.92
CA LYS A 146 23.69 6.81 12.67
C LYS A 146 24.46 7.52 13.79
N MET A 147 24.97 8.72 13.55
CA MET A 147 25.70 9.50 14.56
C MET A 147 24.79 9.90 15.71
N VAL A 148 23.52 10.21 15.42
CA VAL A 148 22.52 10.47 16.46
C VAL A 148 22.31 9.24 17.35
N ASN A 149 22.14 8.06 16.74
CA ASN A 149 22.02 6.82 17.52
C ASN A 149 23.28 6.52 18.34
N ASP A 150 24.47 6.72 17.75
CA ASP A 150 25.73 6.43 18.42
C ASP A 150 26.01 7.41 19.59
N ALA A 151 25.54 8.66 19.50
CA ALA A 151 25.75 9.69 20.52
C ALA A 151 24.66 9.76 21.60
N TYR A 152 23.38 9.60 21.23
CA TYR A 152 22.22 9.80 22.11
C TYR A 152 21.44 8.50 22.39
N GLY A 153 21.82 7.40 21.74
CA GLY A 153 21.20 6.09 21.89
C GLY A 153 19.95 5.89 21.04
N HIS A 154 19.56 4.63 20.85
CA HIS A 154 18.45 4.25 19.98
C HIS A 154 17.10 4.85 20.36
N ARG A 155 16.85 5.11 21.65
CA ARG A 155 15.61 5.77 22.09
C ARG A 155 15.50 7.20 21.56
N ALA A 156 16.60 7.95 21.52
CA ALA A 156 16.62 9.27 20.92
C ALA A 156 16.45 9.17 19.39
N GLY A 157 17.07 8.17 18.76
CA GLY A 157 16.85 7.86 17.34
C GLY A 157 15.39 7.59 17.00
N ASP A 158 14.69 6.80 17.83
CA ASP A 158 13.26 6.52 17.65
C ASP A 158 12.41 7.80 17.76
N LEU A 159 12.73 8.69 18.71
CA LEU A 159 12.07 10.00 18.83
C LEU A 159 12.31 10.88 17.60
N VAL A 160 13.55 10.90 17.10
CA VAL A 160 13.92 11.63 15.87
C VAL A 160 13.10 11.15 14.69
N LEU A 161 13.01 9.83 14.48
CA LEU A 161 12.21 9.25 13.40
C LEU A 161 10.73 9.62 13.53
N GLY A 162 10.18 9.55 14.75
CA GLY A 162 8.80 9.94 15.02
C GLY A 162 8.53 11.42 14.70
N VAL A 163 9.43 12.31 15.12
CA VAL A 163 9.35 13.75 14.84
C VAL A 163 9.43 14.02 13.35
N VAL A 164 10.40 13.42 12.64
CA VAL A 164 10.55 13.62 11.19
C VAL A 164 9.33 13.10 10.43
N ALA A 165 8.81 11.92 10.80
CA ALA A 165 7.60 11.38 10.18
C ALA A 165 6.38 12.30 10.37
N ALA A 166 6.19 12.84 11.58
CA ALA A 166 5.13 13.80 11.88
C ALA A 166 5.30 15.10 11.06
N VAL A 167 6.52 15.64 11.00
CA VAL A 167 6.82 16.85 10.22
C VAL A 167 6.55 16.64 8.74
N ILE A 168 6.97 15.51 8.15
CA ILE A 168 6.67 15.21 6.75
C ILE A 168 5.15 15.12 6.56
N ARG A 169 4.45 14.41 7.46
CA ARG A 169 2.99 14.23 7.40
C ARG A 169 2.22 15.55 7.45
N ASP A 170 2.61 16.48 8.31
CA ASP A 170 1.97 17.80 8.47
C ASP A 170 2.20 18.73 7.27
N ASN A 171 3.24 18.45 6.47
CA ASN A 171 3.63 19.29 5.34
C ASN A 171 3.16 18.75 3.98
N ILE A 172 2.52 17.59 3.94
CA ILE A 172 1.94 16.98 2.73
C ILE A 172 0.42 16.82 2.86
N HIS A 173 -0.27 16.50 1.77
CA HIS A 173 -1.72 16.33 1.79
C HIS A 173 -2.13 15.02 2.46
N SER A 174 -3.37 14.96 2.97
CA SER A 174 -3.92 13.73 3.56
C SER A 174 -4.05 12.58 2.56
N THR A 175 -4.13 12.90 1.27
CA THR A 175 -4.16 11.93 0.16
C THR A 175 -2.77 11.44 -0.24
N ASP A 176 -1.71 12.08 0.24
CA ASP A 176 -0.33 11.71 -0.07
C ASP A 176 0.13 10.54 0.80
N LEU A 177 0.91 9.64 0.22
CA LEU A 177 1.43 8.47 0.90
C LEU A 177 2.83 8.75 1.46
N LEU A 178 3.06 8.34 2.70
CA LEU A 178 4.39 8.33 3.33
C LEU A 178 4.67 6.94 3.83
N VAL A 179 5.82 6.44 3.42
CA VAL A 179 6.32 5.14 3.80
C VAL A 179 7.68 5.34 4.44
N ARG A 180 7.90 4.76 5.62
CA ARG A 180 9.26 4.51 6.11
C ARG A 180 9.82 3.33 5.31
N TYR A 181 10.72 3.64 4.38
CA TYR A 181 11.17 2.75 3.32
C TYR A 181 12.42 1.95 3.73
N ASP A 182 13.29 2.57 4.52
CA ASP A 182 14.44 1.94 5.17
C ASP A 182 14.62 2.55 6.58
N CYS A 183 15.77 2.29 7.21
CA CYS A 183 16.09 2.70 8.58
C CYS A 183 15.77 4.18 8.85
N ASP A 184 16.31 5.08 8.04
CA ASP A 184 16.20 6.54 8.10
C ASP A 184 15.73 7.16 6.79
N GLU A 185 15.26 6.33 5.86
CA GLU A 185 14.78 6.74 4.56
C GLU A 185 13.25 6.66 4.48
N PHE A 186 12.63 7.72 3.98
CA PHE A 186 11.20 7.84 3.77
C PHE A 186 10.89 8.04 2.28
N VAL A 187 9.89 7.33 1.77
CA VAL A 187 9.32 7.56 0.44
C VAL A 187 8.03 8.35 0.58
N VAL A 188 7.91 9.41 -0.21
CA VAL A 188 6.71 10.25 -0.31
C VAL A 188 6.15 10.13 -1.73
N VAL A 189 4.87 9.78 -1.84
CA VAL A 189 4.14 9.76 -3.10
C VAL A 189 3.03 10.80 -3.05
N MET A 190 3.07 11.74 -3.98
CA MET A 190 2.14 12.86 -4.11
C MET A 190 1.40 12.75 -5.45
N PRO A 191 0.28 11.99 -5.50
CA PRO A 191 -0.55 11.90 -6.71
C PRO A 191 -1.04 13.28 -7.15
N ASP A 192 -1.12 13.49 -8.46
CA ASP A 192 -1.70 14.69 -9.10
C ASP A 192 -1.09 16.04 -8.71
N ILE A 193 0.05 16.05 -8.01
CA ILE A 193 0.74 17.30 -7.65
C ILE A 193 1.16 18.07 -8.91
N ALA A 194 0.99 19.40 -8.91
CA ALA A 194 1.38 20.25 -10.01
C ALA A 194 2.91 20.37 -10.15
N PRO A 195 3.45 20.58 -11.38
CA PRO A 195 4.90 20.68 -11.61
C PRO A 195 5.60 21.69 -10.71
N ASP A 196 5.07 22.91 -10.64
CA ASP A 196 5.66 24.02 -9.89
C ASP A 196 5.55 23.83 -8.37
N ASP A 197 4.65 22.94 -7.94
CA ASP A 197 4.35 22.70 -6.53
C ASP A 197 5.21 21.60 -5.93
N PHE A 198 5.58 20.58 -6.72
CA PHE A 198 6.32 19.43 -6.23
C PHE A 198 7.69 19.80 -5.62
N ALA A 199 8.53 20.51 -6.37
CA ALA A 199 9.85 20.91 -5.88
C ALA A 199 9.75 21.88 -4.68
N ARG A 200 8.75 22.78 -4.69
CA ARG A 200 8.48 23.69 -3.58
C ARG A 200 8.05 22.94 -2.32
N ARG A 201 7.19 21.93 -2.46
CA ARG A 201 6.74 21.06 -1.36
C ARG A 201 7.91 20.32 -0.71
N LEU A 202 8.79 19.71 -1.51
CA LEU A 202 9.97 19.01 -0.98
C LEU A 202 10.94 19.93 -0.25
N ARG A 203 11.18 21.14 -0.78
CA ARG A 203 11.98 22.16 -0.10
C ARG A 203 11.36 22.56 1.24
N HIS A 204 10.05 22.77 1.27
CA HIS A 204 9.34 23.08 2.51
C HIS A 204 9.45 21.95 3.54
N VAL A 205 9.28 20.68 3.12
CA VAL A 205 9.48 19.52 4.01
C VAL A 205 10.89 19.51 4.60
N SER A 206 11.94 19.68 3.78
CA SER A 206 13.32 19.70 4.28
C SER A 206 13.59 20.84 5.26
N GLU A 207 13.03 22.04 5.01
CA GLU A 207 13.17 23.19 5.91
C GLU A 207 12.35 23.04 7.20
N ALA A 208 11.17 22.43 7.13
CA ALA A 208 10.37 22.09 8.30
C ALA A 208 11.08 21.07 9.19
N ILE A 209 11.73 20.05 8.60
CA ILE A 209 12.55 19.08 9.34
C ILE A 209 13.69 19.80 10.06
N ARG A 210 14.39 20.72 9.39
CA ARG A 210 15.48 21.49 9.99
C ARG A 210 15.03 22.39 11.14
N SER A 211 13.78 22.84 11.11
CA SER A 211 13.21 23.71 12.14
C SER A 211 12.56 22.92 13.29
N ALA A 212 12.50 21.59 13.18
CA ALA A 212 11.84 20.75 14.17
C ALA A 212 12.73 20.54 15.40
N VAL A 213 12.06 20.39 16.55
CA VAL A 213 12.70 20.16 17.85
C VAL A 213 12.35 18.77 18.33
N VAL A 214 13.35 18.01 18.78
CA VAL A 214 13.15 16.68 19.35
C VAL A 214 12.89 16.81 20.86
N PRO A 215 11.71 16.45 21.38
CA PRO A 215 11.40 16.62 22.80
C PRO A 215 12.38 15.86 23.70
N GLY A 216 12.95 16.57 24.68
CA GLY A 216 13.95 16.04 25.61
C GLY A 216 15.33 15.77 24.99
N ASN A 217 15.54 16.18 23.74
CA ASN A 217 16.84 16.16 23.05
C ASN A 217 16.93 17.41 22.14
N GLU A 218 16.62 18.58 22.70
CA GLU A 218 16.50 19.85 21.97
C GLU A 218 17.82 20.31 21.30
N GLU A 219 18.95 19.74 21.71
CA GLU A 219 20.27 19.95 21.13
C GLU A 219 20.52 19.21 19.81
N ILE A 220 19.68 18.25 19.43
CA ILE A 220 19.82 17.49 18.19
C ILE A 220 19.44 18.38 17.00
N ASP A 221 20.44 18.73 16.18
CA ASP A 221 20.27 19.44 14.91
C ASP A 221 19.78 18.47 13.81
N LEU A 222 18.50 18.58 13.45
CA LEU A 222 17.89 17.75 12.41
C LEU A 222 18.17 18.33 11.02
N SER A 223 18.47 17.42 10.09
CA SER A 223 18.53 17.75 8.66
C SER A 223 18.21 16.50 7.86
N ALA A 224 17.63 16.69 6.68
CA ALA A 224 17.37 15.61 5.75
C ALA A 224 17.63 16.07 4.32
N CYS A 225 18.38 15.25 3.59
CA CYS A 225 18.47 15.36 2.15
C CYS A 225 17.17 14.83 1.54
N ALA A 226 16.71 15.46 0.46
CA ALA A 226 15.57 14.97 -0.29
C ALA A 226 15.87 14.95 -1.78
N SER A 227 15.29 13.98 -2.47
CA SER A 227 15.27 13.97 -3.92
C SER A 227 13.90 13.59 -4.45
N GLY A 228 13.56 14.05 -5.65
CA GLY A 228 12.25 13.75 -6.22
C GLY A 228 12.21 13.80 -7.73
N VAL A 229 11.30 13.01 -8.28
CA VAL A 229 11.00 13.01 -9.71
C VAL A 229 9.51 13.12 -9.93
N ARG A 230 9.14 13.74 -11.05
CA ARG A 230 7.79 13.62 -11.58
C ARG A 230 7.69 12.38 -12.46
N VAL A 231 6.58 11.68 -12.30
CA VAL A 231 6.23 10.50 -13.09
C VAL A 231 4.87 10.71 -13.77
N SER A 232 4.70 10.10 -14.94
CA SER A 232 3.48 10.23 -15.74
C SER A 232 3.03 8.85 -16.24
N GLY A 233 2.33 8.12 -15.37
CA GLY A 233 1.86 6.76 -15.67
C GLY A 233 2.96 5.70 -15.56
N GLU A 234 4.06 6.01 -14.86
CA GLU A 234 5.07 5.03 -14.45
C GLU A 234 4.65 4.38 -13.14
N THR A 235 5.24 3.23 -12.83
CA THR A 235 5.09 2.61 -11.52
C THR A 235 5.77 3.45 -10.43
N ILE A 236 5.26 3.37 -9.20
CA ILE A 236 5.89 4.03 -8.04
C ILE A 236 7.35 3.55 -7.88
N GLU A 237 7.65 2.27 -8.12
CA GLU A 237 9.01 1.74 -8.05
C GLU A 237 9.98 2.39 -9.05
N GLU A 238 9.56 2.58 -10.30
CA GLU A 238 10.37 3.29 -11.30
C GLU A 238 10.67 4.73 -10.85
N GLY A 239 9.67 5.42 -10.28
CA GLY A 239 9.82 6.74 -9.67
C GLY A 239 10.83 6.76 -8.52
N VAL A 240 10.73 5.79 -7.59
CA VAL A 240 11.68 5.64 -6.47
C VAL A 240 13.10 5.40 -6.99
N HIS A 241 13.28 4.54 -7.97
CA HIS A 241 14.61 4.25 -8.53
C HIS A 241 15.27 5.51 -9.14
N ARG A 242 14.48 6.31 -9.87
CA ARG A 242 14.95 7.59 -10.43
C ARG A 242 15.25 8.62 -9.34
N ALA A 243 14.41 8.74 -8.32
CA ALA A 243 14.66 9.62 -7.18
C ALA A 243 15.93 9.21 -6.41
N ALA A 244 16.15 7.92 -6.18
CA ALA A 244 17.36 7.40 -5.52
C ALA A 244 18.64 7.78 -6.27
N THR A 245 18.60 7.79 -7.60
CA THR A 245 19.74 8.24 -8.42
C THR A 245 20.08 9.72 -8.17
N LEU A 246 19.07 10.56 -7.94
CA LEU A 246 19.25 11.97 -7.59
C LEU A 246 19.67 12.18 -6.12
N LEU A 247 19.27 11.28 -5.21
CA LEU A 247 19.60 11.39 -3.79
C LEU A 247 21.11 11.40 -3.55
N ASN A 248 21.85 10.59 -4.30
CA ASN A 248 23.32 10.57 -4.23
C ASN A 248 23.94 11.97 -4.49
N ARG A 249 23.28 12.82 -5.28
CA ARG A 249 23.73 14.21 -5.52
C ARG A 249 23.36 15.12 -4.35
N ALA A 250 22.19 14.91 -3.73
CA ALA A 250 21.76 15.65 -2.56
C ALA A 250 22.70 15.40 -1.36
N LYS A 251 23.12 14.13 -1.15
CA LYS A 251 24.00 13.71 -0.04
C LYS A 251 25.40 14.36 -0.02
N ILE A 252 25.77 15.14 -1.04
CA ILE A 252 27.03 15.93 -1.05
C ILE A 252 27.01 17.00 0.05
N ARG A 253 25.83 17.56 0.35
CA ARG A 253 25.66 18.60 1.37
C ARG A 253 24.38 18.33 2.15
N ARG A 254 24.49 18.26 3.49
CA ARG A 254 23.35 18.11 4.40
C ARG A 254 22.20 19.06 4.04
N GLY A 255 20.98 18.55 4.07
CA GLY A 255 19.77 19.32 3.87
C GLY A 255 19.54 19.80 2.43
N THR A 256 20.20 19.18 1.45
CA THR A 256 20.03 19.51 0.03
C THR A 256 18.79 18.83 -0.53
N VAL A 257 18.05 19.56 -1.37
CA VAL A 257 16.91 19.02 -2.13
C VAL A 257 17.25 19.03 -3.62
N VAL A 258 17.09 17.89 -4.30
CA VAL A 258 17.37 17.76 -5.74
C VAL A 258 16.18 17.13 -6.46
N THR A 259 15.65 17.82 -7.47
CA THR A 259 14.58 17.32 -8.33
C THR A 259 15.04 17.15 -9.78
N ASP A 260 14.23 16.45 -10.58
CA ASP A 260 14.42 16.36 -12.03
C ASP A 260 14.34 17.72 -12.74
N ALA A 261 13.60 18.68 -12.18
CA ALA A 261 13.61 20.07 -12.64
C ALA A 261 15.02 20.69 -12.55
N ASP A 262 15.74 20.49 -11.46
CA ASP A 262 17.10 21.03 -11.24
C ASP A 262 18.13 20.39 -12.20
N ALA A 263 17.93 19.11 -12.54
CA ALA A 263 18.74 18.41 -13.54
C ALA A 263 18.52 18.97 -14.96
N SER A 264 17.29 19.39 -15.28
CA SER A 264 16.94 19.96 -16.59
C SER A 264 17.49 21.38 -16.78
N GLU A 265 17.59 22.18 -15.72
CA GLU A 265 18.20 23.51 -15.75
C GLU A 265 19.71 23.45 -15.98
N THR A 266 20.39 22.46 -15.39
CA THR A 266 21.83 22.24 -15.62
C THR A 266 22.12 21.97 -17.11
N ILE A 267 21.25 21.20 -17.79
CA ILE A 267 21.37 20.91 -19.24
C ILE A 267 21.04 22.15 -20.10
N ARG A 268 20.05 22.97 -19.70
CA ARG A 268 19.73 24.23 -20.42
C ARG A 268 20.83 25.27 -20.30
N SER A 269 21.50 25.34 -19.15
CA SER A 269 22.60 26.29 -18.91
C SER A 269 23.91 25.94 -19.65
N GLN A 270 24.05 24.72 -20.15
CA GLN A 270 25.22 24.23 -20.90
C GLN A 270 25.08 24.29 -22.43
N LYS A 271 23.97 24.79 -22.98
CA LYS A 271 23.90 25.05 -24.42
C LYS A 271 24.73 26.31 -24.75
N PRO A 272 25.81 26.21 -25.55
CA PRO A 272 26.53 27.40 -25.98
C PRO A 272 25.58 28.25 -26.84
N TRP A 273 25.64 29.56 -26.64
CA TRP A 273 24.91 30.55 -27.43
C TRP A 273 25.15 30.28 -28.92
N CYS A 274 24.06 30.15 -29.69
CA CYS A 274 24.12 30.16 -31.15
C CYS A 274 24.65 31.50 -31.66
#